data_AF-K7KEM5-F1
#
_entry.id   AF-K7KEM5-F1
#
_cell.length_a   1.000
_cell.length_b   1.000
_cell.length_c   1.000
_cell.angle_alpha   90.00
_cell.angle_beta   90.00
_cell.angle_gamma   90.00
#
_symmetry.space_group_name_H-M   'P 1'
#
loop_
_entity.id
_entity.type
_entity.pdbx_description
1 polymer ?
#
loop_
_entity_poly.entity_id
_entity_poly.type
_entity_poly.pdbx_seq_one_letter_code
_entity_poly.pdbx_strand_id
1 'polypeptide(L)' 'MQILFPLCGVRSDVANAAKVLFWKARKGLSFVLTFESERDRNSAIMVARKYALDCNVVLAGPDDLV' A
#
# COMPACT_ATOMS: atom_id res chain seq x y z
N MET A 1 -4.37 2.90 -17.40
CA MET A 1 -3.85 3.49 -16.15
C MET A 1 -2.86 2.50 -15.56
N GLN A 2 -1.57 2.84 -15.44
CA GLN A 2 -0.56 1.89 -14.93
C GLN A 2 -0.35 2.10 -13.44
N ILE A 3 -0.47 1.04 -12.64
CA ILE A 3 -0.08 1.03 -11.23
C ILE A 3 1.45 0.85 -11.18
N LEU A 4 2.18 1.96 -11.10
CA LEU A 4 3.66 1.93 -11.09
C LEU A 4 4.23 1.62 -9.70
N PHE A 5 3.51 2.00 -8.65
CA PHE A 5 3.98 1.92 -7.27
C PHE A 5 2.93 1.27 -6.34
N PRO A 6 2.76 -0.06 -6.43
CA PRO A 6 1.75 -0.74 -5.64
C PRO A 6 1.81 -0.41 -4.14
N LEU A 7 0.64 -0.13 -3.55
CA LEU A 7 0.45 0.08 -2.12
C LEU A 7 -0.87 -0.56 -1.67
N CYS A 8 -0.77 -1.56 -0.80
CA CYS A 8 -1.92 -2.30 -0.27
C CYS A 8 -1.62 -2.88 1.11
N GLY A 9 -2.64 -3.44 1.78
CA GLY A 9 -2.40 -4.34 2.91
C GLY A 9 -1.60 -5.55 2.47
N VAL A 10 -0.83 -6.14 3.39
CA VAL A 10 -0.12 -7.40 3.12
C VAL A 10 -1.15 -8.52 2.87
N ARG A 11 -0.90 -9.35 1.85
CA ARG A 11 -1.73 -10.50 1.48
C ARG A 11 -1.15 -11.86 1.90
N SER A 12 0.02 -11.87 2.55
CA SER A 12 0.61 -13.09 3.08
C SER A 12 0.12 -13.38 4.50
N ASP A 13 0.22 -14.65 4.90
CA ASP A 13 -0.13 -15.12 6.24
C ASP A 13 0.97 -14.73 7.25
N VAL A 14 0.92 -13.49 7.72
CA VAL A 14 1.84 -12.95 8.72
C VAL A 14 1.05 -12.66 9.99
N ALA A 15 1.62 -12.99 11.15
CA ALA A 15 1.09 -12.52 12.42
C ALA A 15 0.90 -11.00 12.37
N ASN A 16 -0.30 -10.54 12.76
CA ASN A 16 -0.70 -9.13 12.70
C ASN A 16 -0.82 -8.54 11.28
N ALA A 17 -1.17 -9.33 10.25
CA ALA A 17 -1.39 -8.84 8.88
C ALA A 17 -2.25 -7.56 8.80
N ALA A 18 -3.22 -7.40 9.70
CA ALA A 18 -4.05 -6.21 9.80
C ALA A 18 -3.28 -4.90 10.11
N LYS A 19 -2.07 -4.99 10.69
CA LYS A 19 -1.16 -3.87 10.96
C LYS A 19 -0.06 -3.70 9.91
N VAL A 20 0.00 -4.56 8.89
CA VAL A 20 1.10 -4.57 7.92
C VAL A 20 0.62 -4.15 6.53
N LEU A 21 1.41 -3.28 5.87
CA LEU A 21 1.21 -2.93 4.46
C LEU A 21 2.39 -3.37 3.60
N PHE A 22 2.10 -3.62 2.33
CA PHE A 22 3.07 -3.83 1.27
C PHE A 22 3.17 -2.55 0.43
N TRP A 23 4.40 -2.10 0.19
CA TRP A 23 4.69 -0.96 -0.66
C TRP A 23 5.80 -1.29 -1.64
N LYS A 24 5.57 -1.08 -2.94
CA LYS A 24 6.60 -1.17 -3.97
C LYS A 24 7.01 0.24 -4.41
N ALA A 25 8.12 0.71 -3.85
CA ALA A 25 8.64 2.05 -4.10
C ALA A 25 9.19 2.23 -5.53
N ARG A 26 9.72 1.18 -6.15
CA ARG A 26 10.12 1.12 -7.57
C ARG A 26 10.34 -0.32 -8.02
N LYS A 27 10.62 -0.54 -9.31
CA LYS A 27 11.01 -1.87 -9.80
C LYS A 27 12.23 -2.39 -9.02
N GLY A 28 12.10 -3.59 -8.43
CA GLY A 28 13.15 -4.22 -7.64
C GLY A 28 13.28 -3.72 -6.19
N LEU A 29 12.43 -2.79 -5.73
CA LEU A 29 12.44 -2.30 -4.35
C LEU A 29 11.03 -2.27 -3.76
N SER A 30 10.83 -3.12 -2.77
CA SER A 30 9.57 -3.21 -2.01
C SER A 30 9.83 -3.37 -0.52
N PHE A 31 8.88 -2.87 0.26
CA PHE A 31 8.90 -2.89 1.72
C PHE A 31 7.63 -3.54 2.25
N VAL A 32 7.80 -4.17 3.42
CA VAL A 32 6.72 -4.62 4.27
C VAL A 32 6.83 -3.82 5.55
N LEU A 33 5.83 -2.99 5.85
CA LEU A 33 5.87 -2.04 6.96
C LEU A 33 4.78 -2.38 7.98
N THR A 34 5.18 -2.56 9.23
CA THR A 34 4.29 -2.84 10.36
C THR A 34 4.03 -1.57 11.15
N PHE A 35 2.76 -1.27 11.41
CA PHE A 35 2.31 -0.11 12.19
C PHE A 35 1.98 -0.50 13.63
N GLU A 36 1.95 0.49 14.52
CA GLU A 36 1.55 0.31 15.92
C GLU A 36 0.09 -0.17 16.04
N SER A 37 -0.80 0.39 15.22
CA SER A 37 -2.21 0.02 15.15
C SER A 37 -2.71 -0.21 13.71
N GLU A 38 -3.80 -0.96 13.59
CA GLU A 38 -4.50 -1.16 12.31
C GLU A 38 -5.05 0.15 11.75
N ARG A 39 -5.45 1.07 12.65
CA ARG A 39 -5.93 2.41 12.30
C ARG A 39 -4.82 3.21 11.62
N ASP A 40 -3.60 3.17 12.14
CA ASP A 40 -2.48 3.90 11.54
C ASP A 40 -2.11 3.31 10.19
N ARG A 41 -2.08 1.98 10.07
CA ARG A 41 -1.87 1.29 8.79
C ARG A 41 -2.87 1.73 7.73
N ASN A 42 -4.16 1.72 8.08
CA ASN A 42 -5.22 2.11 7.16
C ASN A 42 -5.15 3.60 6.80
N SER A 43 -4.84 4.46 7.79
CA SER A 43 -4.69 5.89 7.58
C SER A 43 -3.53 6.20 6.64
N ALA A 44 -2.40 5.52 6.79
CA ALA A 44 -1.24 5.65 5.89
C ALA A 44 -1.59 5.25 4.44
N ILE A 45 -2.31 4.14 4.24
CA ILE A 45 -2.77 3.72 2.91
C ILE A 45 -3.71 4.77 2.29
N MET A 46 -4.70 5.25 3.05
CA MET A 46 -5.67 6.23 2.55
C MET A 46 -5.00 7.55 2.16
N VAL A 47 -4.12 8.08 3.03
CA VAL A 47 -3.40 9.34 2.77
C VAL A 47 -2.49 9.21 1.56
N ALA A 48 -1.73 8.11 1.44
CA ALA A 48 -0.87 7.89 0.29
C ALA A 48 -1.66 7.77 -1.02
N ARG A 49 -2.79 7.05 -1.02
CA ARG A 49 -3.69 6.94 -2.19
C ARG A 49 -4.28 8.30 -2.59
N LYS A 50 -4.69 9.11 -1.61
CA LYS A 50 -5.20 10.46 -1.85
C LYS A 50 -4.14 11.34 -2.52
N TYR A 51 -2.95 11.45 -1.93
CA TYR A 51 -1.90 12.31 -2.48
C TYR A 51 -1.37 11.80 -3.83
N ALA A 52 -1.37 10.49 -4.06
CA ALA A 52 -1.05 9.98 -5.38
C ALA A 52 -2.11 10.37 -6.41
N LEU A 53 -3.40 10.31 -6.04
CA LEU A 53 -4.49 10.74 -6.91
C LEU A 53 -4.39 12.23 -7.23
N ASP A 54 -4.03 13.07 -6.25
CA ASP A 54 -3.76 14.50 -6.46
C ASP A 54 -2.61 14.73 -7.47
N CYS A 55 -1.69 13.78 -7.59
CA CYS A 55 -0.60 13.74 -8.58
C CYS A 55 -0.97 13.00 -9.89
N ASN A 56 -2.24 12.64 -10.11
CA ASN A 56 -2.73 11.83 -11.23
C ASN A 56 -2.10 10.42 -11.33
N VAL A 57 -1.72 9.85 -10.19
CA VAL A 57 -1.17 8.49 -10.05
C VAL A 57 -2.13 7.63 -9.24
N VAL A 58 -2.38 6.39 -9.69
CA VAL A 58 -3.16 5.43 -8.91
C VAL A 58 -2.24 4.45 -8.20
N LEU A 59 -2.30 4.46 -6.86
CA LEU A 59 -1.67 3.47 -6.00
C LEU A 59 -2.71 2.43 -5.58
N ALA A 60 -2.50 1.19 -6.00
CA ALA A 60 -3.34 0.07 -5.61
C ALA A 60 -2.48 -1.18 -5.39
N GLY A 61 -3.07 -2.27 -4.89
CA GLY A 61 -2.40 -3.55 -4.81
C GLY A 61 -2.13 -4.14 -6.20
N PRO A 62 -1.22 -5.13 -6.30
CA PRO A 62 -1.17 -5.98 -7.47
C PRO A 62 -2.55 -6.60 -7.73
N ASP A 63 -3.00 -6.56 -8.98
CA ASP A 63 -4.27 -7.13 -9.46
C ASP A 63 -5.54 -6.47 -8.87
N ASP A 64 -5.42 -5.31 -8.23
CA ASP A 64 -6.59 -4.51 -7.85
C ASP A 64 -7.31 -4.02 -9.11
N LEU A 65 -8.63 -4.18 -9.13
CA LEU A 65 -9.51 -3.56 -10.12
C LEU A 65 -9.62 -2.08 -9.78
N VAL A 66 -8.93 -1.23 -10.54
CA VAL A 66 -8.95 0.24 -10.44
C VAL A 66 -9.69 0.87 -11.59
#